data_AF-A0A7D5MBI7-F1
#
_entry.id   AF-A0A7D5MBI7-F1
#
_cell.length_a   1.000
_cell.length_b   1.000
_cell.length_c   1.000
_cell.angle_alpha   90.00
_cell.angle_beta   90.00
_cell.angle_gamma   90.00
#
_symmetry.space_group_name_H-M   'P 1'
#
loop_
_entity.id
_entity.type
_entity.pdbx_description
1 polymer ?
#
loop_
_entity_poly.entity_id
_entity_poly.type
_entity_poly.pdbx_seq_one_letter_code
_entity_poly.pdbx_strand_id
1 'polypeptide(L)' 'MSEDSDPIRMIRWLLDSDVSNYLESSERLHLSTYLQKTHSNDSPNSKESETVRRIFRKYRKYL' A
#
# COMPACT_ATOMS: atom_id res chain seq x y z
N MET A 1 -3.86 -20.66 -4.48
CA MET A 1 -2.84 -19.61 -4.36
C MET A 1 -3.54 -18.33 -3.97
N SER A 2 -3.59 -18.05 -2.67
CA SER A 2 -4.24 -16.86 -2.10
C SER A 2 -3.19 -15.76 -1.95
N GLU A 3 -2.59 -15.37 -3.06
CA GLU A 3 -1.54 -14.35 -3.07
C GLU A 3 -2.21 -12.97 -3.25
N ASP A 4 -1.81 -11.99 -2.45
CA ASP A 4 -2.09 -10.55 -2.67
C ASP A 4 -3.51 -9.96 -2.42
N SER A 5 -4.36 -10.57 -1.60
CA SER A 5 -5.67 -9.95 -1.31
C SER A 5 -5.65 -8.83 -0.26
N ASP A 6 -4.62 -8.76 0.58
CA ASP A 6 -4.61 -7.87 1.75
C ASP A 6 -3.75 -6.60 1.51
N PRO A 7 -4.38 -5.45 1.21
CA PRO A 7 -3.68 -4.20 0.91
C PRO A 7 -2.85 -3.69 2.09
N ILE A 8 -3.22 -3.98 3.35
CA ILE A 8 -2.43 -3.58 4.52
C ILE A 8 -1.09 -4.31 4.51
N ARG A 9 -1.10 -5.62 4.20
CA ARG A 9 0.12 -6.42 4.11
C ARG A 9 1.03 -5.95 2.97
N MET A 10 0.46 -5.57 1.83
CA MET A 10 1.19 -4.99 0.69
C MET A 10 1.85 -3.66 1.06
N ILE A 11 1.13 -2.78 1.78
CA ILE A 11 1.67 -1.51 2.27
C ILE A 11 2.85 -1.76 3.22
N ARG A 12 2.72 -2.72 4.15
CA ARG A 12 3.81 -3.06 5.08
C ARG A 12 5.06 -3.49 4.34
N TRP A 13 4.96 -4.33 3.32
CA TRP A 13 6.12 -4.71 2.50
C TRP A 13 6.78 -3.52 1.80
N LEU A 14 5.98 -2.62 1.23
CA LEU A 14 6.51 -1.42 0.57
C LEU A 14 7.23 -0.46 1.53
N LEU A 15 6.74 -0.34 2.76
CA LEU A 15 7.32 0.56 3.78
C LEU A 15 8.51 -0.06 4.51
N ASP A 16 8.53 -1.38 4.67
CA ASP A 16 9.59 -2.12 5.36
C ASP A 16 10.84 -2.33 4.49
N SER A 17 10.68 -2.36 3.16
CA SER A 17 11.80 -2.48 2.21
C SER A 17 12.42 -1.14 1.81
N ASP A 18 13.63 -1.21 1.23
CA ASP A 18 14.31 -0.07 0.58
C ASP A 18 13.48 0.59 -0.52
N VAL A 19 12.50 -0.14 -1.06
CA VAL A 19 11.44 0.36 -1.94
C VAL A 19 10.78 1.62 -1.40
N SER A 20 10.67 1.75 -0.07
CA SER A 20 10.08 2.92 0.54
C SER A 20 10.77 4.21 0.06
N ASN A 21 12.09 4.19 -0.17
CA ASN A 21 12.85 5.34 -0.66
C ASN A 21 12.56 5.70 -2.13
N TYR A 22 12.01 4.78 -2.90
CA TYR A 22 11.63 4.96 -4.30
C TYR A 22 10.15 5.34 -4.47
N LEU A 23 9.34 5.26 -3.41
CA LEU A 23 7.95 5.70 -3.42
C LEU A 23 7.88 7.22 -3.60
N GLU A 24 6.99 7.68 -4.47
CA GLU A 24 6.72 9.10 -4.60
C GLU A 24 6.08 9.65 -3.33
N SER A 25 6.31 10.93 -3.00
CA SER A 25 5.75 11.57 -1.80
C SER A 25 4.22 11.42 -1.72
N SER A 26 3.54 11.52 -2.85
CA SER A 26 2.09 11.32 -2.97
C SER A 26 1.67 9.87 -2.69
N GLU A 27 2.46 8.89 -3.10
CA GLU A 27 2.20 7.47 -2.85
C GLU A 27 2.44 7.13 -1.38
N ARG A 28 3.55 7.59 -0.79
CA ARG A 28 3.83 7.48 0.66
C ARG A 28 2.68 8.06 1.50
N LEU A 29 2.22 9.26 1.14
CA LEU A 29 1.10 9.90 1.82
C LEU A 29 -0.18 9.07 1.70
N HIS A 30 -0.48 8.52 0.52
CA HIS A 30 -1.65 7.69 0.30
C HIS A 30 -1.61 6.39 1.10
N LEU A 31 -0.47 5.68 1.09
CA LEU A 31 -0.27 4.45 1.86
C LEU A 31 -0.39 4.70 3.38
N SER A 32 0.18 5.81 3.87
CA SER A 32 0.06 6.20 5.28
C SER A 32 -1.38 6.55 5.67
N THR A 33 -2.08 7.29 4.82
CA THR A 33 -3.50 7.65 5.03
C THR A 33 -4.38 6.40 5.04
N TYR A 34 -4.12 5.45 4.14
CA TYR A 34 -4.81 4.16 4.08
C TYR A 34 -4.64 3.36 5.38
N LEU A 35 -3.41 3.30 5.91
CA LEU A 35 -3.12 2.66 7.20
C LEU A 35 -3.84 3.35 8.36
N GLN A 36 -3.89 4.68 8.38
CA GLN A 36 -4.61 5.41 9.43
C GLN A 36 -6.12 5.16 9.39
N LYS A 37 -6.73 5.10 8.20
CA LYS A 37 -8.16 4.81 8.03
C LYS A 37 -8.52 3.41 8.51
N THR A 38 -7.74 2.41 8.07
CA THR A 38 -7.92 1.03 8.53
C THR A 38 -7.77 0.88 10.03
N HIS A 39 -6.90 1.67 10.68
CA HIS A 39 -6.78 1.70 12.14
C HIS A 39 -7.95 2.43 12.85
N SER A 40 -8.60 3.37 12.16
CA SER A 40 -9.74 4.15 12.68
C SER A 40 -11.09 3.44 12.51
N ASN A 41 -11.07 2.15 12.16
CA ASN A 41 -12.26 1.38 11.77
C ASN A 41 -13.00 1.94 10.53
N ASP A 42 -12.39 2.90 9.82
CA ASP A 42 -12.90 3.43 8.55
C ASP A 42 -12.46 2.47 7.45
N SER A 43 -13.43 1.79 6.84
CA SER A 43 -13.14 0.81 5.80
C SER A 43 -12.67 1.52 4.55
N PRO A 44 -11.44 1.27 4.07
CA PRO A 44 -10.94 1.92 2.88
C PRO A 44 -11.80 1.56 1.67
N ASN A 45 -12.21 2.59 0.91
CA ASN A 45 -13.02 2.38 -0.28
C ASN A 45 -12.29 1.51 -1.31
N SER A 46 -13.05 0.83 -2.15
CA SER A 46 -12.51 -0.05 -3.20
C SER A 46 -11.50 0.66 -4.12
N LYS A 47 -11.65 1.97 -4.33
CA LYS A 47 -10.71 2.80 -5.10
C LYS A 47 -9.35 2.99 -4.42
N GLU A 48 -9.33 3.11 -3.09
CA GLU A 48 -8.09 3.23 -2.33
C GLU A 48 -7.34 1.89 -2.34
N SER A 49 -8.08 0.80 -2.13
CA SER A 49 -7.52 -0.56 -2.23
C SER A 49 -6.96 -0.86 -3.62
N GLU A 50 -7.61 -0.39 -4.69
CA GLU A 50 -7.08 -0.49 -6.06
C GLU A 50 -5.80 0.33 -6.24
N THR A 51 -5.76 1.54 -5.68
CA THR A 51 -4.58 2.41 -5.74
C THR A 51 -3.39 1.76 -5.05
N VAL A 52 -3.57 1.20 -3.85
CA VAL A 52 -2.54 0.44 -3.13
C VAL A 52 -2.02 -0.73 -3.98
N ARG A 53 -2.91 -1.49 -4.62
CA ARG A 53 -2.52 -2.59 -5.51
C ARG A 53 -1.72 -2.10 -6.72
N ARG A 54 -2.08 -0.94 -7.28
CA ARG A 54 -1.36 -0.34 -8.41
C ARG A 54 0.04 0.09 -8.00
N ILE A 55 0.18 0.76 -6.86
CA ILE A 55 1.48 1.15 -6.28
C ILE A 55 2.32 -0.10 -6.04
N PHE A 56 1.78 -1.11 -5.36
CA PHE A 56 2.50 -2.35 -5.13
C PHE A 56 3.00 -3.01 -6.40
N ARG A 57 2.16 -3.12 -7.45
CA ARG A 57 2.60 -3.68 -8.74
C ARG A 57 3.70 -2.88 -9.42
N LYS A 58 3.68 -1.54 -9.30
CA LYS A 58 4.73 -0.65 -9.82
C LYS A 58 6.07 -0.94 -9.14
N TYR A 59 6.04 -1.23 -7.83
CA TYR A 59 7.24 -1.42 -7.03
C TYR A 59 7.62 -2.87 -6.72
N ARG A 60 6.79 -3.85 -7.11
CA ARG A 60 7.03 -5.28 -6.91
C ARG A 60 8.35 -5.76 -7.51
N LYS A 61 8.88 -5.10 -8.54
CA LYS A 61 10.18 -5.43 -9.15
C LYS A 61 11.37 -5.11 -8.22
N TYR A 62 11.16 -4.26 -7.21
CA TYR A 62 12.18 -3.81 -6.27
C TYR A 62 12.04 -4.46 -4.88
N LEU A 63 10.98 -5.25 -4.66
CA LEU A 63 10.77 -6.13 -3.51
C LEU A 63 11.38 -7.52 -3.81
#